data_AF-A0ABD0MFW3-F1
#
_entry.id   AF-A0ABD0MFW3-F1
#
_cell.length_a   1.000
_cell.length_b   1.000
_cell.length_c   1.000
_cell.angle_alpha   90.00
_cell.angle_beta   90.00
_cell.angle_gamma   90.00
#
_symmetry.space_group_name_H-M   'P 1'
#
loop_
_entity.id
_entity.type
_entity.pdbx_description
1 polymer ?
#
loop_
_entity_poly.entity_id
_entity_poly.type
_entity_poly.pdbx_seq_one_letter_code
_entity_poly.pdbx_strand_id
1 'polypeptide(L)'
;MDPNPADPSIQKTSPNIDPAVVYRLLTEVSAQTSILTAHQQQLACLTTLTEEMVKTLQSLRLPSSETTSPPLASAPQTPLPNPPIASPRLAYPEKFDGTPAKCKGVLLQCSLFVTQQPALYPTEESRIAFVCSLLTGKALDWATAVWNLNCPAFPSSETFLQRFNIIEL
;
A
#
# COMPACT_ATOMS: atom_id res chain seq x y z
N MET A 1 1.35 94.61 -0.03
CA MET A 1 2.68 94.90 0.54
C MET A 1 2.79 94.00 1.76
N ASP A 2 3.59 92.95 1.82
CA ASP A 2 4.66 92.44 0.98
C ASP A 2 4.63 90.89 1.07
N PRO A 3 5.32 90.16 0.18
CA PRO A 3 5.14 88.76 -0.12
C PRO A 3 6.12 87.85 0.66
N ASN A 4 6.20 86.58 0.22
CA ASN A 4 7.39 85.69 0.24
C ASN A 4 7.34 84.54 1.27
N PRO A 5 7.93 83.37 0.94
CA PRO A 5 7.65 82.51 -0.21
C PRO A 5 7.39 81.06 0.18
N ALA A 6 6.88 80.29 -0.79
CA ALA A 6 7.04 78.85 -0.81
C ALA A 6 8.53 78.47 -0.91
N ASP A 7 8.98 77.48 -0.14
CA ASP A 7 10.06 76.56 -0.54
C ASP A 7 9.80 75.16 0.06
N PRO A 8 10.10 74.07 -0.68
CA PRO A 8 9.34 72.84 -0.63
C PRO A 8 10.06 71.78 0.21
N SER A 9 9.42 71.33 1.28
CA SER A 9 9.76 70.01 1.84
C SER A 9 9.07 68.94 1.02
N ILE A 10 9.65 68.63 -0.15
CA ILE A 10 9.55 67.29 -0.74
C ILE A 10 10.24 66.36 0.27
N GLN A 11 9.53 65.99 1.34
CA GLN A 11 9.86 64.77 2.06
C GLN A 11 9.51 63.64 1.10
N LYS A 12 10.53 63.26 0.33
CA LYS A 12 10.66 61.94 -0.25
C LYS A 12 10.40 60.96 0.89
N THR A 13 9.16 60.48 0.98
CA THR A 13 8.79 59.28 1.74
C THR A 13 9.45 58.10 1.03
N SER A 14 10.79 58.07 1.09
CA SER A 14 11.55 56.84 0.93
C SER A 14 11.03 55.94 2.05
N PRO A 15 10.49 54.75 1.75
CA PRO A 15 10.17 53.81 2.80
C PRO A 15 11.50 53.44 3.47
N ASN A 16 11.75 54.01 4.64
CA ASN A 16 12.87 53.62 5.50
C ASN A 16 12.51 52.25 6.06
N ILE A 17 12.84 51.22 5.30
CA ILE A 17 12.69 49.84 5.72
C ILE A 17 13.86 49.56 6.64
N ASP A 18 13.57 49.43 7.93
CA ASP A 18 14.57 49.09 8.95
C ASP A 18 15.34 47.83 8.53
N PRO A 19 16.69 47.86 8.49
CA PRO A 19 17.51 46.76 7.99
C PRO A 19 17.29 45.46 8.77
N ALA A 20 16.93 45.55 10.05
CA ALA A 20 16.61 44.40 10.90
C ALA A 20 15.37 43.61 10.43
N VAL A 21 14.38 44.29 9.83
CA VAL A 21 13.18 43.64 9.29
C VAL A 21 13.53 42.83 8.04
N VAL A 22 14.43 43.35 7.20
CA VAL A 22 14.91 42.67 5.99
C VAL A 22 15.61 41.36 6.34
N TYR A 23 16.49 41.36 7.35
CA TYR A 23 17.17 40.14 7.79
C TYR A 23 16.19 39.08 8.29
N ARG A 24 15.19 39.47 9.08
CA ARG A 24 14.16 38.53 9.56
C ARG A 24 13.35 37.92 8.42
N LEU A 25 12.98 38.74 7.44
CA LEU A 25 12.24 38.28 6.26
C LEU A 25 13.09 37.32 5.42
N LEU A 26 14.38 37.60 5.28
CA LEU A 26 15.32 36.73 4.57
C LEU A 26 15.52 35.38 5.27
N THR A 27 15.58 35.37 6.60
CA THR A 27 15.63 34.13 7.39
C THR A 27 14.37 33.29 7.21
N GLU A 28 13.20 33.92 7.23
CA GLU A 28 11.92 33.22 7.02
C GLU A 28 11.82 32.66 5.58
N VAL A 29 12.17 33.45 4.57
CA VAL A 29 12.19 33.01 3.16
C VAL A 29 13.20 31.87 2.96
N SER A 30 14.36 31.93 3.62
CA SER A 30 15.35 30.85 3.63
C SER A 30 14.78 29.57 4.25
N ALA A 31 14.10 29.67 5.39
CA ALA A 31 13.45 28.52 6.04
C ALA A 31 12.38 27.90 5.12
N GLN A 32 11.55 28.73 4.49
CA GLN A 32 10.53 28.28 3.54
C GLN A 32 11.15 27.60 2.31
N THR A 33 12.26 28.13 1.80
CA THR A 33 12.99 27.51 0.68
C THR A 33 13.53 26.14 1.05
N SER A 34 14.04 25.98 2.28
CA SER A 34 14.51 24.69 2.78
C SER A 34 13.39 23.66 2.86
N ILE A 35 12.22 24.05 3.39
CA ILE A 35 11.04 23.18 3.47
C ILE A 35 10.56 22.78 2.07
N LEU A 36 10.45 23.74 1.15
CA LEU A 36 10.03 23.47 -0.22
C LEU A 36 10.99 22.50 -0.92
N THR A 37 12.30 22.65 -0.67
CA THR A 37 13.33 21.77 -1.22
C THR A 37 13.22 20.36 -0.63
N ALA A 38 13.02 20.23 0.68
CA ALA A 38 12.81 18.94 1.33
C ALA A 38 11.57 18.23 0.77
N HIS A 39 10.48 18.97 0.55
CA HIS A 39 9.26 18.41 -0.03
C HIS A 39 9.45 17.99 -1.50
N GLN A 40 10.15 18.80 -2.31
CA GLN A 40 10.54 18.43 -3.68
C GLN A 40 11.37 17.15 -3.71
N GLN A 41 12.35 17.03 -2.80
CA GLN A 41 13.18 15.82 -2.69
C GLN A 41 12.35 14.59 -2.29
N GLN A 42 11.36 14.77 -1.41
CA GLN A 42 10.44 13.70 -1.02
C GLN A 42 9.62 13.22 -2.22
N LEU A 43 9.04 14.14 -3.00
CA LEU A 43 8.30 13.80 -4.21
C LEU A 43 9.18 13.06 -5.21
N ALA A 44 10.41 13.55 -5.44
CA ALA A 44 11.38 12.91 -6.32
C ALA A 44 11.71 11.46 -5.88
N CYS A 45 11.91 11.26 -4.58
CA CYS A 45 12.17 9.93 -4.02
C CYS A 45 10.99 8.97 -4.21
N LEU A 46 9.77 9.44 -3.94
CA LEU A 46 8.55 8.64 -4.16
C LEU A 46 8.34 8.30 -5.64
N THR A 47 8.62 9.24 -6.56
CA THR A 47 8.55 8.96 -7.99
C THR A 47 9.56 7.87 -8.40
N THR A 48 10.82 7.97 -7.99
CA THR A 48 11.84 6.97 -8.33
C THR A 48 11.49 5.59 -7.75
N LEU A 49 11.00 5.54 -6.51
CA LEU A 49 10.54 4.28 -5.90
C LEU A 49 9.42 3.65 -6.73
N THR A 50 8.47 4.46 -7.18
CA THR A 50 7.33 4.00 -8.00
C THR A 50 7.82 3.48 -9.36
N GLU A 51 8.75 4.17 -10.01
CA GLU A 51 9.36 3.74 -11.27
C GLU A 51 10.09 2.40 -11.12
N GLU A 52 10.85 2.23 -10.04
CA GLU A 52 11.54 0.97 -9.75
C GLU A 52 10.55 -0.18 -9.52
N MET A 53 9.46 0.05 -8.79
CA MET A 53 8.40 -0.96 -8.63
C MET A 53 7.77 -1.33 -9.97
N VAL A 54 7.42 -0.34 -10.81
CA VAL A 54 6.85 -0.58 -12.15
C VAL A 54 7.80 -1.38 -13.03
N LYS A 55 9.09 -1.03 -13.02
CA LYS A 55 10.13 -1.73 -13.78
C LYS A 55 10.27 -3.18 -13.33
N THR A 56 10.25 -3.41 -12.01
CA THR A 56 10.28 -4.76 -11.43
C THR A 56 9.08 -5.58 -11.93
N LEU A 57 7.86 -5.03 -11.85
CA LEU A 57 6.64 -5.67 -12.36
C LEU A 57 6.70 -5.93 -13.88
N GLN A 58 7.28 -5.02 -14.67
CA GLN A 58 7.46 -5.19 -16.11
C GLN A 58 8.48 -6.28 -16.44
N SER A 59 9.57 -6.39 -15.70
CA SER A 59 10.56 -7.48 -15.88
C SER A 59 9.98 -8.86 -15.55
N LEU A 60 9.09 -8.94 -14.56
CA LEU A 60 8.31 -10.16 -14.28
C LEU A 60 7.27 -10.49 -15.38
N ARG A 61 6.97 -9.56 -16.28
CA ARG A 61 5.96 -9.69 -17.34
C ARG A 61 6.55 -9.98 -18.73
N LEU A 62 7.68 -10.70 -18.84
CA LEU A 62 8.27 -11.02 -20.15
C LEU A 62 7.22 -11.55 -21.17
N PRO A 63 7.34 -11.18 -22.46
CA PRO A 63 6.30 -11.41 -23.46
C PRO A 63 6.17 -12.90 -23.76
N SER A 64 4.94 -13.41 -23.73
CA SER A 64 4.61 -14.65 -24.43
C SER A 64 4.99 -14.46 -25.90
N SER A 65 6.04 -15.15 -26.35
CA SER A 65 6.29 -15.38 -27.76
C SER A 65 5.09 -16.12 -28.35
N GLU A 66 4.25 -15.43 -29.13
CA GLU A 66 3.43 -16.12 -30.13
C GLU A 66 4.25 -16.28 -31.40
N THR A 67 4.79 -17.49 -31.52
CA THR A 67 5.45 -18.03 -32.70
C THR A 67 4.46 -18.08 -33.86
N THR A 68 4.86 -17.44 -34.95
CA THR A 68 4.35 -17.59 -36.32
C THR A 68 4.02 -19.04 -36.67
N SER A 69 2.78 -19.33 -37.11
CA SER A 69 2.52 -20.44 -38.04
C SER A 69 1.17 -20.31 -38.75
N PRO A 70 1.16 -20.37 -40.10
CA PRO A 70 0.07 -21.02 -40.84
C PRO A 70 0.62 -22.05 -41.86
N PRO A 71 -0.22 -22.82 -42.58
CA PRO A 71 -1.43 -23.56 -42.23
C PRO A 71 -1.28 -25.08 -42.53
N LEU A 72 -2.17 -25.97 -42.06
CA LEU A 72 -2.75 -27.12 -42.82
C LEU A 72 -3.59 -28.07 -41.93
N ALA A 73 -4.85 -28.24 -42.33
CA ALA A 73 -5.69 -29.45 -42.40
C ALA A 73 -5.65 -30.59 -41.33
N SER A 74 -6.87 -30.88 -40.82
CA SER A 74 -7.47 -32.20 -40.56
C SER A 74 -7.10 -33.00 -39.29
N ALA A 75 -7.96 -32.90 -38.27
CA ALA A 75 -8.73 -33.99 -37.64
C ALA A 75 -9.29 -33.56 -36.27
N PRO A 76 -10.57 -33.85 -35.92
CA PRO A 76 -11.08 -33.58 -34.58
C PRO A 76 -10.57 -34.65 -33.60
N GLN A 77 -9.43 -34.38 -32.95
CA GLN A 77 -8.98 -35.15 -31.78
C GLN A 77 -9.67 -34.57 -30.55
N THR A 78 -10.58 -35.35 -29.97
CA THR A 78 -11.27 -35.07 -28.72
C THR A 78 -10.23 -34.96 -27.59
N PRO A 79 -10.13 -33.84 -26.87
CA PRO A 79 -9.21 -33.76 -25.73
C PRO A 79 -9.74 -34.66 -24.62
N LEU A 80 -9.01 -35.74 -24.33
CA LEU A 80 -9.19 -36.53 -23.14
C LEU A 80 -8.97 -35.59 -21.92
N PRO A 81 -9.85 -35.57 -20.90
CA PRO A 81 -9.62 -34.74 -19.73
C PRO A 81 -8.35 -35.22 -19.02
N ASN A 82 -7.31 -34.38 -18.97
CA ASN A 82 -6.21 -34.60 -18.05
C ASN A 82 -6.81 -34.79 -16.65
N PRO A 83 -6.54 -35.89 -15.93
CA PRO A 83 -6.95 -35.97 -14.54
C PRO A 83 -6.29 -34.79 -13.81
N PRO A 84 -7.05 -33.98 -13.05
CA PRO A 84 -6.45 -32.92 -12.26
C PRO A 84 -5.42 -33.60 -11.36
N ILE A 85 -4.17 -33.15 -11.45
CA ILE A 85 -3.11 -33.51 -10.51
C ILE A 85 -3.73 -33.26 -9.14
N ALA A 86 -4.10 -34.34 -8.44
CA ALA A 86 -4.70 -34.27 -7.13
C ALA A 86 -3.59 -33.81 -6.20
N SER A 87 -3.47 -32.49 -6.05
CA SER A 87 -2.69 -31.90 -4.97
C SER A 87 -3.16 -32.57 -3.68
N PRO A 88 -2.23 -33.03 -2.81
CA PRO A 88 -2.61 -33.68 -1.57
C PRO A 88 -3.55 -32.74 -0.82
N ARG A 89 -4.83 -33.12 -0.74
CA ARG A 89 -5.85 -32.31 -0.09
C ARG A 89 -5.58 -32.42 1.40
N LEU A 90 -4.81 -31.46 1.92
CA LEU A 90 -4.73 -31.23 3.35
C LEU A 90 -6.15 -31.17 3.90
N ALA A 91 -6.38 -31.81 5.04
CA ALA A 91 -7.66 -31.71 5.72
C ALA A 91 -7.98 -30.22 5.93
N TYR A 92 -9.23 -29.84 5.66
CA TYR A 92 -9.66 -28.47 5.87
C TYR A 92 -9.44 -28.11 7.36
N PRO A 93 -8.80 -26.97 7.66
CA PRO A 93 -8.48 -26.60 9.04
C PRO A 93 -9.72 -26.59 9.95
N GLU A 94 -9.51 -26.91 11.22
CA GLU A 94 -10.58 -26.89 12.22
C GLU A 94 -11.10 -25.46 12.43
N LYS A 95 -12.42 -25.32 12.63
CA LYS A 95 -13.02 -24.04 12.99
C LYS A 95 -12.51 -23.58 14.35
N PHE A 96 -12.20 -22.29 14.48
CA PHE A 96 -11.54 -21.70 15.63
C PHE A 96 -12.45 -20.77 16.41
N ASP A 97 -12.86 -21.19 17.60
CA ASP A 97 -13.78 -20.42 18.46
C ASP A 97 -13.13 -19.26 19.24
N GLY A 98 -11.80 -19.07 19.10
CA GLY A 98 -11.05 -18.08 19.89
C GLY A 98 -10.28 -18.66 21.07
N THR A 99 -10.07 -19.98 21.14
CA THR A 99 -9.31 -20.59 22.25
C THR A 99 -7.80 -20.37 22.09
N PRO A 100 -7.12 -19.64 22.97
CA PRO A 100 -5.70 -19.28 22.80
C PRO A 100 -4.78 -20.51 22.65
N ALA A 101 -5.09 -21.60 23.36
CA ALA A 101 -4.35 -22.86 23.28
C ALA A 101 -4.34 -23.51 21.88
N LYS A 102 -5.39 -23.28 21.07
CA LYS A 102 -5.51 -23.81 19.70
C LYS A 102 -5.05 -22.83 18.62
N CYS A 103 -4.82 -21.56 18.97
CA CYS A 103 -4.53 -20.48 18.02
C CYS A 103 -3.32 -20.79 17.13
N LYS A 104 -2.19 -21.18 17.74
CA LYS A 104 -0.95 -21.52 17.02
C LYS A 104 -1.13 -22.71 16.06
N GLY A 105 -1.89 -23.72 16.47
CA GLY A 105 -2.16 -24.91 15.66
C GLY A 105 -3.02 -24.59 14.43
N VAL A 106 -4.05 -23.76 14.60
CA VAL A 106 -4.92 -23.30 13.50
C VAL A 106 -4.13 -22.44 12.52
N LEU A 107 -3.34 -21.47 13.00
CA LEU A 107 -2.50 -20.64 12.13
C LEU A 107 -1.49 -21.47 11.30
N LEU A 108 -0.88 -22.48 11.92
CA LEU A 108 0.00 -23.40 11.21
C LEU A 108 -0.74 -24.18 10.11
N GLN A 109 -1.92 -24.71 10.42
CA GLN A 109 -2.75 -25.41 9.42
C GLN A 109 -3.16 -24.46 8.28
N CYS A 110 -3.53 -23.21 8.59
CA CYS A 110 -3.85 -22.20 7.59
C CYS A 110 -2.66 -21.93 6.67
N SER A 111 -1.46 -21.73 7.24
CA SER A 111 -0.24 -21.49 6.45
C SER A 111 0.05 -22.66 5.52
N LEU A 112 -0.03 -23.90 6.02
CA LEU A 112 0.19 -25.09 5.20
C LEU A 112 -0.83 -25.20 4.06
N PHE A 113 -2.10 -24.89 4.33
CA PHE A 113 -3.16 -24.94 3.32
C PHE A 113 -2.94 -23.93 2.19
N VAL A 114 -2.57 -22.69 2.54
CA VAL A 114 -2.24 -21.64 1.58
C VAL A 114 -0.99 -21.99 0.77
N THR A 115 0.06 -22.52 1.41
CA THR A 115 1.28 -22.97 0.73
C THR A 115 1.02 -24.14 -0.21
N GLN A 116 0.11 -25.05 0.14
CA GLN A 116 -0.23 -26.20 -0.70
C GLN A 116 -1.11 -25.82 -1.90
N GLN A 117 -1.90 -24.75 -1.77
CA GLN A 117 -2.85 -24.28 -2.80
C GLN A 117 -2.62 -22.79 -3.16
N PRO A 118 -1.42 -22.41 -3.60
CA PRO A 118 -1.10 -21.00 -3.88
C PRO A 118 -1.94 -20.42 -5.03
N ALA A 119 -2.40 -21.27 -5.95
CA ALA A 119 -3.27 -20.88 -7.06
C ALA A 119 -4.70 -20.49 -6.62
N LEU A 120 -5.19 -21.03 -5.51
CA LEU A 120 -6.51 -20.69 -4.95
C LEU A 120 -6.46 -19.45 -4.06
N TYR A 121 -5.27 -19.12 -3.55
CA TYR A 121 -5.04 -17.96 -2.69
C TYR A 121 -3.94 -17.03 -3.22
N PRO A 122 -4.11 -16.46 -4.43
CA PRO A 122 -3.11 -15.62 -5.07
C PRO A 122 -2.99 -14.23 -4.43
N THR A 123 -4.05 -13.75 -3.78
CA THR A 123 -4.09 -12.43 -3.14
C THR A 123 -4.08 -12.54 -1.62
N GLU A 124 -3.47 -11.57 -0.95
CA GLU A 124 -3.52 -11.49 0.51
C GLU A 124 -4.96 -11.42 1.04
N GLU A 125 -5.86 -10.76 0.32
CA GLU A 125 -7.30 -10.72 0.65
C GLU A 125 -7.93 -12.11 0.66
N SER A 126 -7.60 -12.97 -0.31
CA SER A 126 -8.12 -14.35 -0.35
C SER A 126 -7.59 -15.22 0.79
N ARG A 127 -6.35 -14.98 1.23
CA ARG A 127 -5.73 -15.66 2.39
C ARG A 127 -6.39 -15.22 3.69
N ILE A 128 -6.62 -13.91 3.85
CA ILE A 128 -7.31 -13.35 5.01
C ILE A 128 -8.77 -13.84 5.04
N ALA A 129 -9.47 -13.83 3.90
CA ALA A 129 -10.84 -14.33 3.81
C ALA A 129 -10.93 -15.82 4.20
N PHE A 130 -9.94 -16.62 3.81
CA PHE A 130 -9.84 -18.01 4.23
C PHE A 130 -9.65 -18.14 5.74
N VAL A 131 -8.73 -17.39 6.34
CA VAL A 131 -8.54 -17.40 7.81
C VAL A 131 -9.81 -16.95 8.52
N CYS A 132 -10.47 -15.88 8.05
CA CYS A 132 -11.74 -15.41 8.58
C CYS A 132 -12.85 -16.47 8.47
N SER A 133 -12.90 -17.24 7.38
CA SER A 133 -13.89 -18.31 7.18
C SER A 133 -13.77 -19.45 8.20
N LEU A 134 -12.60 -19.59 8.82
CA LEU A 134 -12.32 -20.58 9.85
C LEU A 134 -12.64 -20.07 11.26
N LEU A 135 -12.86 -18.77 11.45
CA LEU A 135 -13.20 -18.22 12.76
C LEU A 135 -14.65 -18.53 13.12
N THR A 136 -14.89 -18.87 14.38
CA THR A 136 -16.21 -19.10 14.95
C THR A 136 -16.34 -18.43 16.32
N GLY A 137 -17.58 -18.35 16.82
CA GLY A 137 -17.86 -17.85 18.17
C GLY A 137 -17.29 -16.46 18.42
N LYS A 138 -16.48 -16.34 19.49
CA LYS A 138 -15.90 -15.06 19.92
C LYS A 138 -14.85 -14.51 18.95
N ALA A 139 -14.13 -15.39 18.26
CA ALA A 139 -13.12 -14.96 17.28
C ALA A 139 -13.76 -14.35 16.04
N LEU A 140 -14.91 -14.88 15.60
CA LEU A 140 -15.65 -14.32 14.47
C LEU A 140 -16.29 -12.97 14.83
N ASP A 141 -16.81 -12.83 16.05
CA ASP A 141 -17.35 -11.57 16.56
C ASP A 141 -16.27 -10.48 16.59
N TRP A 142 -15.08 -10.82 17.12
CA TRP A 142 -13.89 -9.96 17.06
C TRP A 142 -13.49 -9.61 15.62
N ALA A 143 -13.40 -10.59 14.73
CA ALA A 143 -13.00 -10.34 13.34
C ALA A 143 -13.99 -9.41 12.63
N THR A 144 -15.29 -9.56 12.91
CA THR A 144 -16.36 -8.71 12.37
C THR A 144 -16.28 -7.29 12.93
N ALA A 145 -15.95 -7.14 14.21
CA ALA A 145 -15.70 -5.82 14.81
C ALA A 145 -14.48 -5.14 14.16
N VAL A 146 -13.36 -5.87 14.00
CA VAL A 146 -12.16 -5.35 13.33
C VAL A 146 -12.41 -5.02 11.86
N TRP A 147 -13.22 -5.83 11.17
CA TRP A 147 -13.60 -5.60 9.77
C TRP A 147 -14.42 -4.33 9.59
N ASN A 148 -15.37 -4.07 10.51
CA ASN A 148 -16.19 -2.86 10.47
C ASN A 148 -15.42 -1.59 10.88
N LEU A 149 -14.40 -1.71 11.74
CA LEU A 149 -13.55 -0.59 12.11
C LEU A 149 -12.57 -0.18 10.99
N ASN A 150 -12.32 -1.04 10.00
CA ASN A 150 -11.23 -0.84 9.05
C ASN A 150 -11.71 -0.93 7.58
N CYS A 151 -12.14 0.20 7.03
CA CYS A 151 -12.41 0.38 5.60
C CYS A 151 -11.86 1.76 5.17
N PRO A 152 -11.19 1.98 4.01
CA PRO A 152 -11.09 1.17 2.79
C PRO A 152 -9.64 1.05 2.25
N ALA A 153 -8.68 0.63 3.07
CA ALA A 153 -7.31 0.40 2.61
C ALA A 153 -6.70 -0.72 3.46
N PHE A 154 -6.70 -1.95 2.95
CA PHE A 154 -6.01 -3.07 3.57
C PHE A 154 -4.54 -2.69 3.82
N PRO A 155 -4.11 -2.43 5.07
CA PRO A 155 -2.70 -2.24 5.35
C PRO A 155 -2.15 -3.63 5.62
N SER A 156 -1.77 -4.37 4.57
CA SER A 156 -1.04 -5.66 4.59
C SER A 156 -1.54 -6.77 5.54
N SER A 157 -1.61 -8.01 5.06
CA SER A 157 -1.90 -9.19 5.90
C SER A 157 -1.06 -9.29 7.16
N GLU A 158 0.17 -8.78 7.10
CA GLU A 158 1.10 -8.68 8.20
C GLU A 158 0.53 -7.88 9.38
N THR A 159 -0.13 -6.74 9.14
CA THR A 159 -0.71 -5.92 10.21
C THR A 159 -1.90 -6.63 10.88
N PHE A 160 -2.70 -7.37 10.11
CA PHE A 160 -3.82 -8.15 10.64
C PHE A 160 -3.32 -9.31 11.51
N LEU A 161 -2.36 -10.09 11.00
CA LEU A 161 -1.77 -11.21 11.74
C LEU A 161 -0.98 -10.74 12.97
N GLN A 162 -0.30 -9.60 12.89
CA GLN A 162 0.39 -9.01 14.02
C GLN A 162 -0.60 -8.60 15.12
N ARG A 163 -1.74 -7.97 14.75
CA ARG A 163 -2.80 -7.66 15.72
C ARG A 163 -3.46 -8.92 16.28
N PHE A 164 -3.66 -9.95 15.47
CA PHE A 164 -4.20 -11.24 15.92
C PHE A 164 -3.27 -11.95 16.92
N ASN A 165 -1.95 -11.81 16.76
CA ASN A 165 -0.98 -12.42 17.67
C ASN A 165 -0.75 -11.63 18.97
N ILE A 166 -1.07 -10.33 18.99
CA ILE A 166 -0.92 -9.45 20.17
C ILE A 166 -2.10 -9.56 21.13
N ILE A 167 -3.29 -9.93 20.64
CA ILE A 167 -4.48 -10.08 21.47
C ILE A 167 -4.43 -11.48 22.10
N GLU A 168 -3.86 -11.58 23.29
CA GLU A 168 -4.20 -12.67 24.21
C GLU A 168 -5.69 -12.57 24.53
N LEU A 169 -6.46 -13.54 24.01
CA LEU A 169 -7.79 -13.91 24.51
C LEU A 169 -7.65 -14.72 25.79
#